data_AF-U2FPW5-F1
#
_entry.id   AF-U2FPW5-F1
#
_cell.length_a   1.000
_cell.length_b   1.000
_cell.length_c   1.000
_cell.angle_alpha   90.00
_cell.angle_beta   90.00
_cell.angle_gamma   90.00
#
_symmetry.space_group_name_H-M   'P 1'
#
loop_
_entity.id
_entity.type
_entity.pdbx_description
1 polymer ?
#
loop_
_entity_poly.entity_id
_entity_poly.type
_entity_poly.pdbx_seq_one_letter_code
_entity_poly.pdbx_strand_id
1 'polypeptide(L)'
;MDMWRKATDMQIPLHDAFKIHFMARRKSLLEGFEKTGKAWLAMLRGMKPTSNASELVALRTDIKEFVRWAEDGLETLARLGSGHDA
;
A
#
# COMPACT_ATOMS: atom_id res chain seq x y z
N MET A 1 -0.97 -8.86 0.87
CA MET A 1 -0.35 -7.66 0.25
C MET A 1 1.12 -7.46 0.63
N ASP A 2 1.75 -8.44 1.29
CA ASP A 2 3.10 -8.35 1.87
C ASP A 2 4.21 -8.15 0.83
N MET A 3 4.16 -8.88 -0.28
CA MET A 3 5.15 -8.78 -1.37
C MET A 3 5.31 -7.35 -1.90
N TRP A 4 4.18 -6.64 -2.12
CA TRP A 4 4.21 -5.26 -2.63
C TRP A 4 4.88 -4.32 -1.63
N ARG A 5 4.56 -4.44 -0.33
CA ARG A 5 5.22 -3.65 0.72
C ARG A 5 6.72 -3.92 0.74
N LYS A 6 7.10 -5.19 0.80
CA LYS A 6 8.50 -5.63 0.85
C LYS A 6 9.30 -5.20 -0.37
N ALA A 7 8.72 -5.26 -1.56
CA ALA A 7 9.36 -4.78 -2.79
C ALA A 7 9.55 -3.25 -2.77
N THR A 8 8.50 -2.50 -2.43
CA THR A 8 8.56 -1.03 -2.37
C THR A 8 9.53 -0.51 -1.31
N ASP A 9 9.65 -1.22 -0.18
CA ASP A 9 10.57 -0.88 0.92
C ASP A 9 11.93 -1.57 0.82
N MET A 10 12.25 -2.23 -0.30
CA MET A 10 13.54 -2.89 -0.54
C MET A 10 13.91 -3.95 0.49
N GLN A 11 12.93 -4.57 1.15
CA GLN A 11 13.14 -5.59 2.18
C GLN A 11 13.38 -6.99 1.60
N ILE A 12 13.28 -7.14 0.27
CA ILE A 12 13.57 -8.38 -0.46
C ILE A 12 14.57 -8.11 -1.58
N PRO A 13 15.33 -9.13 -2.02
CA PRO A 13 16.20 -9.00 -3.17
C PRO A 13 15.40 -8.62 -4.43
N LEU A 14 15.80 -7.53 -5.08
CA LEU A 14 15.27 -7.07 -6.35
C LEU A 14 16.42 -6.86 -7.34
N HIS A 15 16.14 -7.05 -8.62
CA HIS A 15 17.07 -6.64 -9.68
C HIS A 15 17.24 -5.10 -9.65
N ASP A 16 18.44 -4.59 -9.96
CA ASP A 16 18.75 -3.16 -9.78
C ASP A 16 17.85 -2.23 -10.61
N ALA A 17 17.48 -2.65 -11.82
CA ALA A 17 16.50 -1.92 -12.64
C ALA A 17 15.16 -1.74 -11.91
N PHE A 18 14.69 -2.74 -11.17
CA PHE A 18 13.48 -2.62 -10.35
C PHE A 18 13.73 -1.72 -9.15
N LYS A 19 14.86 -1.83 -8.47
CA LYS A 19 15.19 -0.94 -7.36
C LYS A 19 15.08 0.54 -7.76
N ILE A 20 15.72 0.91 -8.86
CA ILE A 20 15.67 2.27 -9.40
C ILE A 20 14.24 2.70 -9.70
N HIS A 21 13.46 1.83 -10.35
CA HIS A 21 12.06 2.11 -10.65
C HIS A 21 11.22 2.36 -9.39
N PHE A 22 11.32 1.48 -8.40
CA PHE A 22 10.57 1.57 -7.14
C PHE A 22 10.95 2.83 -6.33
N MET A 23 12.24 3.21 -6.31
CA MET A 23 12.69 4.45 -5.67
C MET A 23 12.18 5.68 -6.40
N ALA A 24 12.40 5.77 -7.71
CA ALA A 24 12.04 6.93 -8.52
C ALA A 24 10.53 7.17 -8.57
N ARG A 25 9.74 6.09 -8.49
CA ARG A 25 8.27 6.15 -8.54
C ARG A 25 7.60 5.94 -7.19
N ARG A 26 8.34 5.99 -6.08
CA ARG A 26 7.83 5.64 -4.74
C ARG A 26 6.50 6.34 -4.42
N LYS A 27 6.43 7.66 -4.62
CA LYS A 27 5.19 8.43 -4.41
C LYS A 27 4.02 7.91 -5.24
N SER A 28 4.19 7.81 -6.55
CA SER A 28 3.14 7.35 -7.47
C SER A 28 2.70 5.90 -7.19
N LEU A 29 3.62 5.03 -6.78
CA LEU A 29 3.30 3.67 -6.37
C LEU A 29 2.42 3.65 -5.12
N LEU A 30 2.78 4.44 -4.09
CA LEU A 30 2.00 4.54 -2.87
C LEU A 30 0.61 5.14 -3.12
N GLU A 31 0.48 6.19 -3.95
CA GLU A 31 -0.81 6.75 -4.38
C GLU A 31 -1.67 5.70 -5.10
N GLY A 32 -1.04 4.90 -5.99
CA GLY A 32 -1.70 3.81 -6.69
C GLY A 32 -2.22 2.72 -5.74
N PHE A 33 -1.41 2.34 -4.74
CA PHE A 33 -1.78 1.36 -3.72
C PHE A 33 -2.88 1.85 -2.80
N GLU A 34 -2.81 3.09 -2.35
CA GLU A 34 -3.85 3.74 -1.54
C GLU A 34 -5.18 3.74 -2.29
N LYS A 35 -5.20 4.26 -3.52
CA LYS A 35 -6.42 4.33 -4.35
C LYS A 35 -7.02 2.95 -4.60
N THR A 36 -6.18 1.98 -4.97
CA THR A 36 -6.62 0.62 -5.28
C THR A 36 -7.15 -0.08 -4.03
N GLY A 37 -6.46 0.05 -2.89
CA GLY A 37 -6.89 -0.53 -1.62
C GLY A 37 -8.22 0.05 -1.14
N LYS A 38 -8.42 1.36 -1.27
CA LYS A 38 -9.71 2.02 -0.96
C LYS A 38 -10.84 1.50 -1.86
N ALA A 39 -10.56 1.30 -3.15
CA ALA A 39 -11.53 0.70 -4.08
C ALA A 39 -11.91 -0.74 -3.67
N TRP A 40 -10.93 -1.57 -3.30
CA TRP A 40 -11.20 -2.91 -2.78
C TRP A 40 -12.06 -2.88 -1.51
N LEU A 41 -11.76 -2.00 -0.55
CA LEU A 41 -12.57 -1.86 0.67
C LEU A 41 -14.01 -1.44 0.38
N ALA A 42 -14.21 -0.53 -0.58
CA ALA A 42 -15.54 -0.11 -1.02
C ALA A 42 -16.35 -1.30 -1.58
N MET A 43 -15.74 -2.10 -2.46
CA MET A 43 -16.37 -3.31 -3.00
C MET A 43 -16.66 -4.34 -1.90
N LEU A 44 -15.68 -4.63 -1.05
CA LEU A 44 -15.81 -5.63 0.02
C LEU A 44 -16.87 -5.25 1.05
N ARG A 45 -17.15 -3.96 1.26
CA ARG A 45 -18.19 -3.50 2.20
C ARG A 45 -19.58 -4.03 1.85
N GLY A 46 -19.88 -4.17 0.55
CA GLY A 46 -21.16 -4.71 0.08
C GLY A 46 -21.27 -6.24 0.12
N MET A 47 -20.15 -6.94 0.36
CA MET A 47 -20.13 -8.40 0.32
C MET A 47 -20.55 -9.02 1.65
N LYS A 48 -21.19 -10.19 1.55
CA LYS A 48 -21.52 -11.08 2.67
C LYS A 48 -20.81 -12.41 2.46
N PRO A 49 -20.31 -13.05 3.53
CA PRO A 49 -19.70 -14.37 3.44
C PRO A 49 -20.77 -15.41 3.11
N THR A 50 -20.45 -16.37 2.24
CA THR A 50 -21.33 -17.50 1.90
C THR A 50 -21.15 -18.69 2.85
N SER A 51 -19.94 -18.85 3.42
CA SER A 51 -19.58 -19.97 4.29
C SER A 51 -18.80 -19.52 5.54
N ASN A 52 -17.79 -18.65 5.37
CA ASN A 52 -16.90 -18.26 6.44
C ASN A 52 -16.79 -16.73 6.59
N ALA A 53 -17.35 -16.20 7.68
CA ALA A 53 -17.29 -14.78 7.98
C ALA A 53 -15.89 -14.30 8.37
N SER A 54 -15.05 -15.17 8.95
CA SER A 54 -13.74 -14.77 9.46
C SER A 54 -12.76 -14.45 8.34
N GLU A 55 -12.83 -15.17 7.21
CA GLU A 55 -11.98 -14.91 6.04
C GLU A 55 -12.25 -13.55 5.41
N LEU A 56 -13.54 -13.17 5.27
CA LEU A 56 -13.90 -11.85 4.75
C LEU A 56 -13.47 -10.73 5.71
N VAL A 57 -13.55 -10.96 7.02
CA VAL A 57 -13.06 -10.01 8.03
C VAL A 57 -11.54 -9.89 7.96
N ALA A 58 -10.82 -11.01 7.90
CA ALA A 58 -9.36 -11.03 7.79
C ALA A 58 -8.88 -10.29 6.54
N LEU A 59 -9.47 -10.59 5.37
CA LEU A 59 -9.14 -9.89 4.12
C LEU A 59 -9.38 -8.37 4.22
N ARG A 60 -10.50 -7.94 4.82
CA ARG A 60 -10.77 -6.51 5.04
C ARG A 60 -9.71 -5.87 5.95
N THR A 61 -9.27 -6.59 6.99
CA THR A 61 -8.20 -6.12 7.89
C THR A 61 -6.88 -5.98 7.14
N ASP A 62 -6.46 -7.00 6.40
CA ASP A 62 -5.21 -6.98 5.61
C ASP A 62 -5.16 -5.81 4.62
N ILE A 63 -6.29 -5.51 3.97
CA ILE A 63 -6.38 -4.40 3.02
C ILE A 63 -6.36 -3.05 3.76
N LYS A 64 -7.04 -2.92 4.92
CA LYS A 64 -6.97 -1.69 5.73
C LYS A 64 -5.55 -1.40 6.18
N GLU A 65 -4.83 -2.41 6.66
CA GLU A 65 -3.43 -2.25 7.05
C GLU A 65 -2.55 -1.87 5.85
N PHE A 66 -2.88 -2.37 4.65
CA PHE A 66 -2.13 -2.05 3.43
C PHE A 66 -2.36 -0.61 2.99
N VAL A 67 -3.61 -0.15 3.01
CA VAL A 67 -3.96 1.26 2.76
C VAL A 67 -3.26 2.15 3.78
N ARG A 68 -3.32 1.78 5.07
CA ARG A 68 -2.70 2.56 6.14
C ARG A 68 -1.20 2.73 5.94
N TRP A 69 -0.49 1.65 5.59
CA TRP A 69 0.93 1.72 5.27
C TRP A 69 1.22 2.64 4.08
N ALA A 70 0.38 2.62 3.04
CA ALA A 70 0.54 3.51 1.89
C ALA A 70 0.33 4.99 2.28
N GLU A 71 -0.69 5.28 3.08
CA GLU A 71 -0.98 6.63 3.61
C GLU A 71 0.15 7.15 4.49
N ASP A 72 0.64 6.36 5.46
CA ASP A 72 1.75 6.73 6.34
C ASP A 72 3.05 6.97 5.53
N GLY A 73 3.26 6.20 4.46
CA GLY A 73 4.36 6.39 3.51
C GLY A 73 4.27 7.70 2.74
N LEU A 74 3.08 8.06 2.27
CA LEU A 74 2.82 9.33 1.58
C LEU A 74 3.00 10.53 2.51
N GLU A 75 2.52 10.44 3.75
CA GLU A 75 2.72 11.48 4.76
C GLU A 75 4.21 11.69 5.04
N THR A 76 4.98 10.61 5.14
CA THR A 76 6.43 10.68 5.34
C THR A 76 7.12 11.37 4.17
N LEU A 77 6.76 11.04 2.92
CA LEU A 77 7.31 11.72 1.74
C LEU A 77 6.92 13.19 1.70
N ALA A 78 5.69 13.54 2.09
CA ALA A 78 5.26 14.92 2.17
C ALA A 78 6.09 15.72 3.17
N ARG A 79 6.30 15.18 4.39
CA ARG A 79 7.16 15.82 5.42
C ARG A 79 8.59 16.04 4.94
N LEU A 80 9.18 15.06 4.24
CA LEU A 80 10.54 15.18 3.69
C LEU A 80 10.62 16.22 2.57
N GLY A 81 9.59 16.31 1.71
CA GLY A 81 9.51 17.33 0.67
C GLY A 81 9.36 18.75 1.23
N SER A 82 8.54 18.92 2.26
CA SER A 82 8.32 20.20 2.93
C SER A 82 9.54 20.73 3.70
N GLY A 83 10.48 19.86 4.07
CA GLY A 83 11.71 20.21 4.78
C GLY A 83 12.88 20.62 3.87
N HIS A 84 12.71 20.56 2.54
CA HIS A 84 13.75 20.94 1.57
C HIS A 84 13.71 22.43 1.18
N ASP A 85 12.62 23.13 1.51
CA ASP A 85 12.36 24.53 1.12
C ASP A 85 12.44 25.52 2.31
N ALA A 86 13.05 25.15 3.43
CA ALA A 86 13.29 26.00 4.61
C ALA A 86 14.79 26.10 4.94
#